data_AF-A0A8S3CU45-F1
#
_entry.id   AF-A0A8S3CU45-F1
#
_cell.length_a   1.000
_cell.length_b   1.000
_cell.length_c   1.000
_cell.angle_alpha   90.00
_cell.angle_beta   90.00
_cell.angle_gamma   90.00
#
_symmetry.space_group_name_H-M   'P 1'
#
loop_
_entity.id
_entity.type
_entity.pdbx_description
1 polymer ?
#
loop_
_entity_poly.entity_id
_entity_poly.type
_entity_poly.pdbx_seq_one_letter_code
_entity_poly.pdbx_strand_id
1 'polypeptide(L)'
;LVGCQFPAIRPNCTSDQFRCQRGACIPKDRICDFTDDCGDNSDELNCNSNVMCSFEEPTGLCGWVQDQTDNLDWELGQGATASFGTGPKRDHTLGLPSGHFIFLEASYPAVKGERARVLSPVMNNTGGGCRFRFYWHLYGEDIGELNVYTRTANGGPMNLIWTKNTEVGDFWDRADLALFNSQPFQIVLEAVVGDGFAGDIAIDDTSFTTSCILSNINLPTDTTPVPTTTTPNQCVANGQFMCVENGQCIGKEKVCDFKIDCPTPGGSDEAQCGSCTFDNNNGTLCGWKDFSFSDLEWVLATGNTNMGPPSDHTTGNGFYITVPPTDFFRFASIRSPIIGPAGIECQLRFWYYMNYDASVDSSRISVYIRNEDDDFNSFLFIESIDDSSGPQWKPAIVNIGRHTQRFAIEIDGTPDENNAIGIDDIDFYNCQAVSPPELGSSIDCTFEQGFCNFFQDDSADFEWERASTATSSSGTGPGFDHTTGSGYYAYIETSYP
;
A
#
# COMPACT_ATOMS: atom_id res chain seq x y z
N LEU A 1 -4.99 10.19 26.95
CA LEU A 1 -3.58 10.21 26.50
C LEU A 1 -2.75 9.41 27.52
N VAL A 2 -2.67 8.10 27.32
CA VAL A 2 -1.74 7.21 28.04
C VAL A 2 -0.59 6.95 27.05
N GLY A 3 0.67 7.01 27.48
CA GLY A 3 1.83 6.82 26.60
C GLY A 3 2.45 8.09 25.99
N CYS A 4 1.87 9.28 26.18
CA CYS A 4 2.49 10.56 25.77
C CYS A 4 3.50 11.12 26.79
N GLN A 5 4.06 10.27 27.64
CA GLN A 5 5.01 10.68 28.67
C GLN A 5 6.42 10.34 28.19
N PHE A 6 7.35 11.28 28.35
CA PHE A 6 8.75 11.00 28.06
C PHE A 6 9.23 9.75 28.82
N PRO A 7 10.14 8.97 28.21
CA PRO A 7 10.63 7.72 28.77
C PRO A 7 11.17 7.91 30.20
N ALA A 8 10.90 6.91 31.04
CA ALA A 8 11.34 6.94 32.42
C ALA A 8 12.88 6.87 32.52
N ILE A 9 13.44 7.57 33.49
CA ILE A 9 14.89 7.55 33.77
C ILE A 9 15.30 6.15 34.21
N ARG A 10 16.39 5.62 33.64
CA ARG A 10 16.93 4.29 33.96
C ARG A 10 18.43 4.38 34.31
N PRO A 11 18.93 3.51 35.21
CA PRO A 11 20.32 3.55 35.62
C PRO A 11 21.30 3.16 34.51
N ASN A 12 20.92 2.23 33.62
CA ASN A 12 21.72 1.77 32.48
C ASN A 12 20.82 1.55 31.26
N CYS A 13 21.38 1.77 30.06
CA CYS A 13 20.74 1.45 28.78
C CYS A 13 21.35 0.17 28.17
N THR A 14 20.59 -0.53 27.33
CA THR A 14 21.11 -1.69 26.59
C THR A 14 22.03 -1.26 25.45
N SER A 15 22.72 -2.21 24.80
CA SER A 15 23.61 -1.94 23.67
C SER A 15 22.93 -1.25 22.49
N ASP A 16 21.62 -1.45 22.32
CA ASP A 16 20.82 -0.97 21.19
C ASP A 16 20.04 0.32 21.53
N GLN A 17 20.30 0.89 22.71
CA GLN A 17 19.65 2.10 23.19
C GLN A 17 20.65 3.26 23.29
N PHE A 18 20.14 4.47 23.07
CA PHE A 18 20.82 5.72 23.35
C PHE A 18 20.44 6.23 24.74
N ARG A 19 21.42 6.83 25.43
CA ARG A 19 21.23 7.38 26.76
C ARG A 19 21.10 8.89 26.68
N CYS A 20 19.90 9.38 26.96
CA CYS A 20 19.59 10.80 27.07
C CYS A 20 20.39 11.45 28.21
N GLN A 21 20.62 12.76 28.12
CA GLN A 21 21.32 13.53 29.16
C GLN A 21 20.55 13.50 30.50
N ARG A 22 19.21 13.48 30.46
CA ARG A 22 18.30 13.29 31.60
C ARG A 22 18.35 11.87 32.18
N GLY A 23 18.99 10.93 31.49
CA GLY A 23 19.17 9.55 31.91
C GLY A 23 18.05 8.59 31.51
N ALA A 24 17.12 9.02 30.66
CA ALA A 24 16.21 8.11 29.96
C ALA A 24 16.98 7.30 28.89
N CYS A 25 16.41 6.17 28.46
CA CYS A 25 16.96 5.35 27.39
C CYS A 25 15.95 5.29 26.26
N ILE A 26 16.37 5.66 25.05
CA ILE A 26 15.55 5.59 23.84
C ILE A 26 16.16 4.63 22.82
N PRO A 27 15.37 4.06 21.91
CA PRO A 27 15.88 3.31 20.77
C PRO A 27 16.83 4.16 19.89
N LYS A 28 17.87 3.55 19.30
CA LYS A 28 18.87 4.29 18.50
C LYS A 28 18.34 4.82 17.16
N ASP A 29 17.24 4.25 16.67
CA ASP A 29 16.49 4.69 15.49
C ASP A 29 15.68 5.97 15.72
N ARG A 30 15.54 6.41 16.98
CA ARG A 30 14.93 7.69 17.39
C ARG A 30 15.93 8.81 17.67
N ILE A 31 17.13 8.67 17.14
CA ILE A 31 18.15 9.73 17.23
C ILE A 31 18.09 10.50 15.92
N CYS A 32 18.21 11.82 16.01
CA CYS A 32 18.34 12.71 14.86
C CYS A 32 17.15 12.60 13.91
N ASP A 33 15.93 12.60 14.46
CA ASP A 33 14.68 12.44 13.71
C ASP A 33 13.72 13.63 13.84
N PHE A 34 14.21 14.76 14.37
CA PHE A 34 13.46 15.99 14.63
C PHE A 34 12.36 15.86 15.71
N THR A 35 12.32 14.74 16.44
CA THR A 35 11.45 14.54 17.60
C THR A 35 12.26 14.54 18.89
N ASP A 36 11.82 15.30 19.91
CA ASP A 36 12.41 15.21 21.26
C ASP A 36 11.89 13.97 21.98
N ASP A 37 12.50 12.80 21.76
CA ASP A 37 12.15 11.56 22.45
C ASP A 37 12.74 11.51 23.87
N CYS A 38 13.85 12.20 24.11
CA CYS A 38 14.49 12.26 25.42
C CYS A 38 13.74 13.14 26.46
N GLY A 39 12.95 14.10 25.99
CA GLY A 39 12.33 15.17 26.76
C GLY A 39 13.31 16.24 27.25
N ASP A 40 14.53 16.22 26.70
CA ASP A 40 15.60 17.18 26.95
C ASP A 40 16.41 17.51 25.69
N ASN A 41 15.94 17.04 24.53
CA ASN A 41 16.48 17.24 23.20
C ASN A 41 17.91 16.69 23.00
N SER A 42 18.41 15.83 23.90
CA SER A 42 19.79 15.34 23.84
C SER A 42 20.08 14.33 22.72
N ASP A 43 19.03 13.68 22.24
CA ASP A 43 18.97 12.89 21.01
C ASP A 43 19.21 13.71 19.74
N GLU A 44 18.84 15.00 19.75
CA GLU A 44 18.95 15.88 18.58
C GLU A 44 20.22 16.78 18.59
N LEU A 45 21.05 16.72 19.65
CA LEU A 45 22.13 17.71 19.89
C LEU A 45 23.48 17.46 19.18
N ASN A 46 23.66 16.38 18.41
CA ASN A 46 24.92 16.11 17.70
C ASN A 46 24.71 15.40 16.35
N CYS A 47 23.70 15.84 15.63
CA CYS A 47 23.34 15.24 14.37
C CYS A 47 24.23 15.72 13.22
N ASN A 48 24.50 14.82 12.28
CA ASN A 48 25.20 15.21 11.06
C ASN A 48 24.22 15.98 10.17
N SER A 49 24.46 17.28 9.97
CA SER A 49 23.60 18.16 9.16
C SER A 49 23.48 17.74 7.69
N ASN A 50 24.26 16.77 7.23
CA ASN A 50 24.15 16.24 5.87
C ASN A 50 23.20 15.03 5.77
N VAL A 51 22.74 14.48 6.89
CA VAL A 51 21.73 13.40 6.94
C VAL A 51 20.41 13.88 7.53
N MET A 52 20.28 15.18 7.78
CA MET A 52 19.09 15.86 8.27
C MET A 52 18.88 17.16 7.50
N CYS A 53 17.64 17.51 7.19
CA CYS A 53 17.31 18.78 6.59
C CYS A 53 15.89 19.20 7.01
N SER A 54 15.83 20.27 7.79
CA SER A 54 14.60 20.98 8.19
C SER A 54 14.29 22.19 7.29
N PHE A 55 15.04 22.38 6.20
CA PHE A 55 14.87 23.50 5.26
C PHE A 55 15.02 24.93 5.82
N GLU A 56 15.38 25.08 7.10
CA GLU A 56 15.54 26.39 7.77
C GLU A 56 16.82 27.16 7.40
N GLU A 57 17.80 26.48 6.79
CA GLU A 57 19.09 27.08 6.50
C GLU A 57 19.01 28.08 5.32
N PRO A 58 19.88 29.13 5.27
CA PRO A 58 19.81 30.17 4.23
C PRO A 58 19.96 29.70 2.77
N THR A 59 20.44 28.48 2.55
CA THR A 59 20.55 27.84 1.23
C THR A 59 19.33 26.96 0.87
N GLY A 60 18.30 26.92 1.73
CA GLY A 60 16.93 26.45 1.48
C GLY A 60 16.73 24.94 1.35
N LEU A 61 17.67 24.20 0.76
CA LEU A 61 17.51 22.78 0.44
C LEU A 61 18.58 21.87 1.06
N CYS A 62 19.43 22.40 1.94
CA CYS A 62 20.55 21.67 2.52
C CYS A 62 21.45 21.02 1.45
N GLY A 63 21.46 19.68 1.34
CA GLY A 63 22.15 18.92 0.30
C GLY A 63 21.23 18.36 -0.80
N TRP A 64 19.93 18.63 -0.73
CA TRP A 64 18.97 18.25 -1.76
C TRP A 64 19.14 19.11 -3.01
N VAL A 65 18.91 18.50 -4.17
CA VAL A 65 19.09 19.14 -5.49
C VAL A 65 17.82 18.94 -6.31
N GLN A 66 17.27 20.01 -6.88
CA GLN A 66 16.16 19.90 -7.82
C GLN A 66 16.56 19.06 -9.03
N ASP A 67 15.67 18.16 -9.45
CA ASP A 67 15.81 17.55 -10.75
C ASP A 67 15.60 18.62 -11.84
N GLN A 68 16.26 18.46 -12.98
CA GLN A 68 16.14 19.39 -14.11
C GLN A 68 15.44 18.73 -15.30
N THR A 69 14.91 17.52 -15.09
CA THR A 69 14.36 16.67 -16.15
C THR A 69 12.84 16.52 -16.08
N ASP A 70 12.22 17.11 -15.06
CA ASP A 70 10.79 17.20 -14.78
C ASP A 70 10.19 18.55 -15.19
N ASN A 71 8.93 18.75 -14.82
CA ASN A 71 8.09 19.84 -15.31
C ASN A 71 8.10 21.06 -14.39
N LEU A 72 8.19 20.82 -13.08
CA LEU A 72 8.06 21.80 -12.01
C LEU A 72 9.20 21.61 -11.00
N ASP A 73 9.47 22.63 -10.20
CA ASP A 73 10.45 22.55 -9.12
C ASP A 73 9.71 22.56 -7.76
N TRP A 74 10.26 21.88 -6.76
CA TRP A 74 9.81 22.10 -5.37
C TRP A 74 10.12 23.55 -4.93
N GLU A 75 9.19 24.21 -4.26
CA GLU A 75 9.38 25.57 -3.79
C GLU A 75 9.64 25.60 -2.28
N LEU A 76 10.46 26.55 -1.82
CA LEU A 76 10.64 26.80 -0.39
C LEU A 76 9.47 27.66 0.10
N GLY A 77 8.62 27.06 0.93
CA GLY A 77 7.45 27.68 1.53
C GLY A 77 7.74 28.27 2.90
N GLN A 78 6.93 29.25 3.29
CA GLN A 78 6.90 29.83 4.64
C GLN A 78 5.49 30.32 4.95
N GLY A 79 4.92 29.84 6.06
CA GLY A 79 3.55 30.17 6.46
C GLY A 79 2.49 29.48 5.59
N ALA A 80 1.29 30.06 5.52
CA ALA A 80 0.21 29.51 4.70
C ALA A 80 0.49 29.69 3.20
N THR A 81 0.15 28.67 2.40
CA THR A 81 0.23 28.73 0.93
C THR A 81 -0.75 29.76 0.36
N ALA A 82 -0.56 30.15 -0.91
CA ALA A 82 -1.32 31.23 -1.54
C ALA A 82 -2.80 30.84 -1.79
N SER A 83 -3.04 29.55 -1.98
CA SER A 83 -4.34 28.89 -2.15
C SER A 83 -5.08 28.79 -0.81
N PHE A 84 -6.39 29.05 -0.83
CA PHE A 84 -7.20 29.05 0.38
C PHE A 84 -7.63 27.64 0.74
N GLY A 85 -7.34 27.21 1.97
CA GLY A 85 -7.78 25.92 2.49
C GLY A 85 -6.89 24.74 2.10
N THR A 86 -5.63 25.01 1.77
CA THR A 86 -4.64 24.01 1.34
C THR A 86 -3.31 24.24 2.03
N GLY A 87 -2.44 23.25 1.97
CA GLY A 87 -1.07 23.32 2.48
C GLY A 87 -0.96 23.60 3.99
N PRO A 88 0.25 23.52 4.55
CA PRO A 88 0.47 23.78 5.97
C PRO A 88 0.45 25.28 6.26
N LYS A 89 -0.08 25.68 7.42
CA LYS A 89 -0.03 27.08 7.89
C LYS A 89 1.30 27.45 8.56
N ARG A 90 2.09 26.43 8.93
CA ARG A 90 3.29 26.49 9.76
C ARG A 90 4.18 25.31 9.40
N ASP A 91 5.49 25.51 9.48
CA ASP A 91 6.46 24.43 9.37
C ASP A 91 6.29 23.41 10.50
N HIS A 92 6.86 22.22 10.32
CA HIS A 92 6.85 21.17 11.34
C HIS A 92 7.92 21.44 12.42
N THR A 93 9.14 21.80 12.02
CA THR A 93 10.31 21.88 12.90
C THR A 93 10.13 22.83 14.10
N LEU A 94 9.66 24.05 13.83
CA LEU A 94 9.46 25.15 14.77
C LEU A 94 7.98 25.29 15.16
N GLY A 95 7.07 24.77 14.34
CA GLY A 95 5.62 24.94 14.53
C GLY A 95 5.18 26.40 14.36
N LEU A 96 5.91 27.19 13.55
CA LEU A 96 5.70 28.63 13.39
C LEU A 96 5.37 28.99 11.93
N PRO A 97 4.63 30.09 11.68
CA PRO A 97 4.47 30.59 10.31
C PRO A 97 5.78 31.11 9.69
N SER A 98 6.84 31.24 10.48
CA SER A 98 8.15 31.74 10.03
C SER A 98 9.17 30.64 9.75
N GLY A 99 8.88 29.38 10.07
CA GLY A 99 9.74 28.30 9.62
C GLY A 99 9.49 27.95 8.16
N HIS A 100 10.35 27.11 7.63
CA HIS A 100 10.44 26.79 6.21
C HIS A 100 10.19 25.30 5.99
N PHE A 101 9.56 25.01 4.86
CA PHE A 101 9.32 23.66 4.38
C PHE A 101 9.42 23.68 2.85
N ILE A 102 9.50 22.53 2.20
CA ILE A 102 9.36 22.48 0.74
C ILE A 102 7.93 22.10 0.37
N PHE A 103 7.39 22.68 -0.70
CA PHE A 103 6.07 22.33 -1.18
C PHE A 103 5.95 22.41 -2.70
N LEU A 104 4.96 21.70 -3.22
CA LEU A 104 4.47 21.86 -4.58
C LEU A 104 3.27 22.82 -4.55
N GLU A 105 3.36 23.92 -5.30
CA GLU A 105 2.24 24.83 -5.55
C GLU A 105 1.38 24.26 -6.70
N ALA A 106 0.18 23.79 -6.38
CA ALA A 106 -0.71 23.15 -7.36
C ALA A 106 -1.52 24.17 -8.18
N SER A 107 -1.50 25.45 -7.82
CA SER A 107 -2.25 26.48 -8.55
C SER A 107 -1.60 26.89 -9.87
N TYR A 108 -2.35 27.68 -10.65
CA TYR A 108 -1.90 28.16 -11.97
C TYR A 108 -0.52 28.83 -11.90
N PRO A 109 0.46 28.41 -12.74
CA PRO A 109 0.28 27.75 -14.03
C PRO A 109 0.39 26.21 -14.05
N ALA A 110 0.47 25.54 -12.89
CA ALA A 110 0.62 24.09 -12.83
C ALA A 110 -0.57 23.36 -13.47
N VAL A 111 -0.29 22.23 -14.14
CA VAL A 111 -1.29 21.39 -14.84
C VAL A 111 -1.28 19.97 -14.28
N LYS A 112 -2.47 19.36 -14.17
CA LYS A 112 -2.63 17.95 -13.76
C LYS A 112 -1.59 17.04 -14.39
N GLY A 113 -0.92 16.25 -13.56
CA GLY A 113 0.08 15.26 -13.97
C GLY A 113 1.48 15.81 -14.20
N GLU A 114 1.70 17.12 -14.11
CA GLU A 114 3.05 17.69 -13.99
C GLU A 114 3.69 17.26 -12.69
N ARG A 115 5.03 17.19 -12.69
CA ARG A 115 5.81 16.60 -11.61
C ARG A 115 6.90 17.55 -11.15
N ALA A 116 7.13 17.59 -9.85
CA ALA A 116 8.29 18.20 -9.22
C ALA A 116 9.08 17.14 -8.45
N ARG A 117 10.40 17.10 -8.66
CA ARG A 117 11.31 16.11 -8.09
C ARG A 117 12.50 16.76 -7.46
N VAL A 118 12.78 16.37 -6.22
CA VAL A 118 14.00 16.76 -5.52
C VAL A 118 14.80 15.52 -5.12
N LEU A 119 16.12 15.61 -5.23
CA LEU A 119 17.06 14.50 -5.18
C LEU A 119 17.95 14.63 -3.94
N SER A 120 18.03 13.59 -3.12
CA SER A 120 18.90 13.59 -1.94
C SER A 120 20.37 13.53 -2.33
N PRO A 121 21.31 13.81 -1.42
CA PRO A 121 22.70 13.35 -1.56
C PRO A 121 22.77 11.84 -1.82
N VAL A 122 23.88 11.37 -2.39
CA VAL A 122 24.09 9.93 -2.58
C VAL A 122 24.38 9.29 -1.22
N MET A 123 23.62 8.26 -0.90
CA MET A 123 23.70 7.50 0.35
C MET A 123 24.22 6.08 0.10
N ASN A 124 24.85 5.51 1.12
CA ASN A 124 25.22 4.10 1.19
C ASN A 124 24.56 3.46 2.42
N ASN A 125 24.06 2.24 2.24
CA ASN A 125 23.59 1.42 3.34
C ASN A 125 24.76 0.61 3.92
N THR A 126 24.99 0.73 5.22
CA THR A 126 26.05 -0.01 5.92
C THR A 126 25.59 -1.38 6.45
N GLY A 127 24.34 -1.78 6.22
CA GLY A 127 23.81 -3.09 6.58
C GLY A 127 23.28 -3.19 8.02
N GLY A 128 22.80 -2.08 8.60
CA GLY A 128 22.35 -2.00 10.01
C GLY A 128 21.00 -1.32 10.22
N GLY A 129 20.04 -1.49 9.30
CA GLY A 129 18.72 -0.82 9.41
C GLY A 129 18.75 0.64 8.96
N CYS A 130 19.27 0.91 7.76
CA CYS A 130 19.20 2.23 7.13
C CYS A 130 17.73 2.56 6.83
N ARG A 131 17.25 3.71 7.32
CA ARG A 131 15.88 4.20 7.10
C ARG A 131 15.90 5.67 6.67
N PHE A 132 14.93 6.05 5.85
CA PHE A 132 14.65 7.44 5.47
C PHE A 132 13.33 7.88 6.11
N ARG A 133 13.38 9.00 6.83
CA ARG A 133 12.27 9.54 7.59
C ARG A 133 11.98 10.96 7.13
N PHE A 134 10.72 11.33 7.06
CA PHE A 134 10.32 12.69 6.70
C PHE A 134 8.92 13.00 7.19
N TYR A 135 8.62 14.28 7.31
CA TYR A 135 7.28 14.77 7.59
C TYR A 135 6.63 15.26 6.30
N TRP A 136 5.33 15.00 6.17
CA TRP A 136 4.56 15.38 5.00
C TRP A 136 3.20 15.96 5.42
N HIS A 137 2.63 16.79 4.54
CA HIS A 137 1.33 17.42 4.74
C HIS A 137 0.56 17.43 3.41
N LEU A 138 -0.60 16.78 3.41
CA LEU A 138 -1.50 16.61 2.27
C LEU A 138 -2.90 17.09 2.69
N TYR A 139 -3.24 18.33 2.34
CA TYR A 139 -4.51 18.98 2.71
C TYR A 139 -5.10 19.76 1.53
N GLY A 140 -6.32 19.42 1.13
CA GLY A 140 -7.03 19.98 -0.02
C GLY A 140 -7.79 18.93 -0.83
N GLU A 141 -8.89 19.35 -1.47
CA GLU A 141 -9.80 18.45 -2.21
C GLU A 141 -9.19 17.90 -3.51
N ASP A 142 -8.16 18.55 -4.05
CA ASP A 142 -7.54 18.21 -5.34
C ASP A 142 -6.11 17.66 -5.18
N ILE A 143 -5.82 17.02 -4.04
CA ILE A 143 -4.50 16.45 -3.75
C ILE A 143 -4.10 15.44 -4.83
N GLY A 144 -2.92 15.67 -5.41
CA GLY A 144 -2.32 14.76 -6.37
C GLY A 144 -1.58 13.61 -5.68
N GLU A 145 -0.36 13.31 -6.12
CA GLU A 145 0.43 12.18 -5.58
C GLU A 145 1.75 12.66 -4.98
N LEU A 146 2.09 12.14 -3.81
CA LEU A 146 3.43 12.22 -3.23
C LEU A 146 4.09 10.85 -3.31
N ASN A 147 5.19 10.75 -4.05
CA ASN A 147 5.91 9.51 -4.32
C ASN A 147 7.36 9.62 -3.81
N VAL A 148 7.86 8.54 -3.20
CA VAL A 148 9.27 8.41 -2.81
C VAL A 148 9.89 7.26 -3.58
N TYR A 149 10.99 7.53 -4.28
CA TYR A 149 11.73 6.52 -5.02
C TYR A 149 13.18 6.39 -4.52
N THR A 150 13.79 5.24 -4.79
CA THR A 150 15.24 5.06 -4.79
C THR A 150 15.77 4.94 -6.21
N ARG A 151 16.96 5.48 -6.47
CA ARG A 151 17.68 5.26 -7.73
C ARG A 151 19.16 4.98 -7.49
N THR A 152 19.75 4.11 -8.30
CA THR A 152 21.18 3.72 -8.20
C THR A 152 22.02 4.19 -9.38
N ALA A 153 21.42 4.84 -10.38
CA ALA A 153 22.11 5.42 -11.53
C ALA A 153 21.45 6.74 -11.95
N ASN A 154 22.24 7.70 -12.43
CA ASN A 154 21.72 8.92 -13.02
C ASN A 154 21.06 8.59 -14.37
N GLY A 155 19.79 8.95 -14.52
CA GLY A 155 18.99 8.63 -15.71
C GLY A 155 18.54 7.16 -15.82
N GLY A 156 18.85 6.34 -14.81
CA GLY A 156 18.42 4.94 -14.73
C GLY A 156 17.01 4.76 -14.16
N PRO A 157 16.53 3.51 -14.04
CA PRO A 157 15.21 3.22 -13.46
C PRO A 157 15.12 3.67 -12.00
N MET A 158 13.96 4.22 -11.64
CA MET A 158 13.60 4.58 -10.27
C MET A 158 12.72 3.48 -9.68
N ASN A 159 13.00 3.08 -8.44
CA ASN A 159 12.22 2.09 -7.70
C ASN A 159 11.31 2.81 -6.70
N LEU A 160 9.99 2.74 -6.90
CA LEU A 160 9.01 3.36 -6.01
C LEU A 160 9.00 2.60 -4.68
N ILE A 161 9.20 3.31 -3.57
CA ILE A 161 9.24 2.71 -2.22
C ILE A 161 8.12 3.20 -1.30
N TRP A 162 7.46 4.33 -1.62
CA TRP A 162 6.32 4.84 -0.85
C TRP A 162 5.48 5.80 -1.70
N THR A 163 4.17 5.85 -1.46
CA THR A 163 3.25 6.79 -2.12
C THR A 163 2.07 7.18 -1.23
N LYS A 164 1.57 8.41 -1.38
CA LYS A 164 0.28 8.87 -0.87
C LYS A 164 -0.42 9.71 -1.93
N ASN A 165 -1.73 9.53 -2.08
CA ASN A 165 -2.51 10.19 -3.13
C ASN A 165 -3.90 10.64 -2.68
N THR A 166 -4.09 10.83 -1.38
CA THR A 166 -5.38 11.23 -0.79
C THR A 166 -5.15 12.32 0.25
N GLU A 167 -6.13 13.20 0.40
CA GLU A 167 -6.17 14.16 1.50
C GLU A 167 -6.20 13.44 2.86
N VAL A 168 -5.41 13.92 3.81
CA VAL A 168 -5.31 13.33 5.16
C VAL A 168 -5.78 14.31 6.24
N GLY A 169 -5.67 15.61 5.98
CA GLY A 169 -6.17 16.68 6.83
C GLY A 169 -5.10 17.74 7.13
N ASP A 170 -5.48 18.78 7.87
CA ASP A 170 -4.59 19.90 8.21
C ASP A 170 -3.65 19.55 9.38
N PHE A 171 -2.79 18.55 9.20
CA PHE A 171 -1.73 18.17 10.14
C PHE A 171 -0.53 17.56 9.43
N TRP A 172 0.64 17.69 10.05
CA TRP A 172 1.86 17.02 9.61
C TRP A 172 1.86 15.58 10.09
N ASP A 173 2.18 14.66 9.19
CA ASP A 173 2.32 13.24 9.49
C ASP A 173 3.72 12.74 9.12
N ARG A 174 4.14 11.61 9.70
CA ARG A 174 5.50 11.08 9.58
C ARG A 174 5.54 9.82 8.76
N ALA A 175 6.52 9.69 7.88
CA ALA A 175 6.85 8.44 7.21
C ALA A 175 8.23 7.93 7.66
N ASP A 176 8.38 6.61 7.79
CA ASP A 176 9.63 5.95 8.20
C ASP A 176 9.94 4.72 7.32
N LEU A 177 10.73 4.93 6.27
CA LEU A 177 10.92 3.98 5.18
C LEU A 177 12.22 3.19 5.34
N ALA A 178 12.11 1.86 5.41
CA ALA A 178 13.28 0.98 5.40
C ALA A 178 13.96 0.95 4.02
N LEU A 179 15.29 1.07 4.00
CA LEU A 179 16.09 1.15 2.78
C LEU A 179 16.96 -0.10 2.63
N PHE A 180 16.77 -0.82 1.52
CA PHE A 180 17.41 -2.12 1.27
C PHE A 180 18.47 -2.10 0.16
N ASN A 181 18.75 -0.93 -0.43
CA ASN A 181 19.73 -0.81 -1.51
C ASN A 181 21.13 -1.22 -1.03
N SER A 182 21.73 -2.20 -1.72
CA SER A 182 23.10 -2.69 -1.45
C SER A 182 24.18 -1.89 -2.18
N GLN A 183 23.79 -1.05 -3.14
CA GLN A 183 24.64 -0.15 -3.91
C GLN A 183 24.37 1.31 -3.50
N PRO A 184 25.30 2.25 -3.78
CA PRO A 184 25.04 3.67 -3.60
C PRO A 184 23.74 4.09 -4.28
N PHE A 185 22.91 4.88 -3.59
CA PHE A 185 21.57 5.27 -4.06
C PHE A 185 21.24 6.72 -3.69
N GLN A 186 20.24 7.29 -4.35
CA GLN A 186 19.60 8.54 -3.95
C GLN A 186 18.12 8.30 -3.68
N ILE A 187 17.57 9.08 -2.76
CA ILE A 187 16.13 9.25 -2.61
C ILE A 187 15.66 10.31 -3.59
N VAL A 188 14.51 10.07 -4.22
CA VAL A 188 13.80 11.01 -5.08
C VAL A 188 12.44 11.26 -4.45
N LEU A 189 12.18 12.50 -4.05
CA LEU A 189 10.86 12.94 -3.60
C LEU A 189 10.16 13.56 -4.79
N GLU A 190 9.04 12.97 -5.23
CA GLU A 190 8.24 13.42 -6.36
C GLU A 190 6.85 13.83 -5.90
N ALA A 191 6.44 15.06 -6.20
CA ALA A 191 5.04 15.46 -6.09
C ALA A 191 4.44 15.58 -7.50
N VAL A 192 3.20 15.13 -7.65
CA VAL A 192 2.43 15.15 -8.90
C VAL A 192 1.20 16.01 -8.70
N VAL A 193 0.96 16.95 -9.61
CA VAL A 193 -0.18 17.87 -9.56
C VAL A 193 -1.49 17.12 -9.78
N GLY A 194 -2.48 17.34 -8.90
CA GLY A 194 -3.82 16.77 -8.98
C GLY A 194 -4.77 17.51 -9.93
N ASP A 195 -6.08 17.37 -9.73
CA ASP A 195 -7.13 17.86 -10.65
C ASP A 195 -7.42 19.36 -10.57
N GLY A 196 -6.88 20.05 -9.57
CA GLY A 196 -7.17 21.45 -9.30
C GLY A 196 -6.16 22.14 -8.40
N PHE A 197 -6.47 23.39 -8.05
CA PHE A 197 -5.56 24.25 -7.30
C PHE A 197 -5.50 23.90 -5.82
N ALA A 198 -6.42 23.07 -5.33
CA ALA A 198 -6.47 22.67 -3.93
C ALA A 198 -5.63 21.41 -3.65
N GLY A 199 -4.39 21.38 -4.18
CA GLY A 199 -3.56 20.17 -4.22
C GLY A 199 -2.14 20.35 -3.70
N ASP A 200 -1.90 21.34 -2.84
CA ASP A 200 -0.55 21.61 -2.33
C ASP A 200 -0.04 20.44 -1.49
N ILE A 201 1.16 19.98 -1.81
CA ILE A 201 1.84 18.90 -1.10
C ILE A 201 3.09 19.47 -0.46
N ALA A 202 3.25 19.32 0.85
CA ALA A 202 4.43 19.81 1.56
C ALA A 202 5.22 18.69 2.23
N ILE A 203 6.54 18.88 2.30
CA ILE A 203 7.49 18.03 3.02
C ILE A 203 8.34 18.91 3.94
N ASP A 204 8.61 18.39 5.13
CA ASP A 204 9.51 18.99 6.08
C ASP A 204 10.35 17.91 6.79
N ASP A 205 11.40 18.32 7.52
CA ASP A 205 12.15 17.47 8.46
C ASP A 205 12.60 16.10 7.89
N THR A 206 13.35 16.14 6.79
CA THR A 206 13.92 14.93 6.18
C THR A 206 15.15 14.45 6.96
N SER A 207 15.22 13.16 7.28
CA SER A 207 16.37 12.59 7.99
C SER A 207 16.67 11.14 7.61
N PHE A 208 17.91 10.72 7.82
CA PHE A 208 18.31 9.32 7.70
C PHE A 208 18.83 8.78 9.03
N THR A 209 18.59 7.48 9.28
CA THR A 209 19.20 6.82 10.43
C THR A 209 20.73 6.75 10.28
N THR A 210 21.44 6.60 11.41
CA THR A 210 22.91 6.56 11.44
C THR A 210 23.53 5.41 10.62
N SER A 211 22.75 4.39 10.28
CA SER A 211 23.14 3.29 9.41
C SER A 211 23.21 3.67 7.92
N CYS A 212 22.64 4.81 7.55
CA CYS A 212 22.79 5.45 6.24
C CYS A 212 23.95 6.45 6.29
N ILE A 213 24.97 6.24 5.47
CA ILE A 213 26.12 7.15 5.40
C ILE A 213 26.19 7.83 4.05
N LEU A 214 26.68 9.06 4.00
CA LEU A 214 26.95 9.75 2.74
C LEU A 214 27.99 8.98 1.93
N SER A 215 27.70 8.85 0.64
CA SER A 215 28.64 8.34 -0.34
C SER A 215 29.41 9.49 -0.97
N ASN A 216 30.73 9.34 -1.07
CA ASN A 216 31.57 10.24 -1.88
C ASN A 216 31.61 9.83 -3.36
N ILE A 217 30.82 8.82 -3.74
CA ILE A 217 30.75 8.29 -5.10
C ILE A 217 29.53 8.91 -5.78
N ASN A 218 29.74 9.54 -6.92
CA ASN A 218 28.64 9.93 -7.80
C ASN A 218 27.98 8.67 -8.36
N LEU A 219 26.65 8.64 -8.42
CA LEU A 219 25.95 7.54 -9.06
C LEU A 219 26.50 7.33 -10.48
N PRO A 220 26.68 6.07 -10.91
CA PRO A 220 27.03 5.79 -12.30
C PRO A 220 26.01 6.49 -13.18
N THR A 221 26.50 7.23 -14.17
CA THR A 221 25.62 7.73 -15.22
C THR A 221 25.29 6.54 -16.09
N ASP A 222 24.00 6.24 -16.23
CA ASP A 222 23.62 5.21 -17.17
C ASP A 222 23.88 5.73 -18.58
N THR A 223 25.07 5.41 -19.10
CA THR A 223 25.49 5.67 -20.47
C THR A 223 25.17 4.47 -21.36
N THR A 224 24.26 3.56 -20.96
CA THR A 224 23.46 2.96 -22.01
C THR A 224 23.01 4.11 -22.90
N PRO A 225 23.11 3.99 -24.23
CA PRO A 225 22.40 4.96 -25.02
C PRO A 225 21.01 4.93 -24.43
N VAL A 226 20.57 6.06 -23.86
CA VAL A 226 19.16 6.42 -23.86
C VAL A 226 18.72 5.89 -25.21
N PRO A 227 17.91 4.82 -25.30
CA PRO A 227 17.39 4.43 -26.59
C PRO A 227 16.84 5.75 -27.08
N THR A 228 17.49 6.32 -28.10
CA THR A 228 17.19 7.67 -28.59
C THR A 228 15.70 7.71 -28.52
N THR A 229 15.12 8.61 -27.70
CA THR A 229 13.69 8.81 -27.70
C THR A 229 13.40 9.34 -29.09
N THR A 230 13.31 8.38 -30.01
CA THR A 230 12.74 8.47 -31.32
C THR A 230 11.31 8.78 -30.98
N THR A 231 11.03 10.08 -30.93
CA THR A 231 9.73 10.62 -30.57
C THR A 231 9.29 10.23 -29.15
N PRO A 232 8.28 10.89 -28.56
CA PRO A 232 7.49 10.27 -27.51
C PRO A 232 7.23 8.83 -27.93
N ASN A 233 7.49 7.86 -27.05
CA ASN A 233 7.00 6.51 -27.26
C ASN A 233 5.51 6.69 -27.58
N GLN A 234 5.09 6.48 -28.84
CA GLN A 234 3.77 6.92 -29.32
C GLN A 234 2.65 6.41 -28.41
N CYS A 235 2.93 5.30 -27.75
CA CYS A 235 2.05 4.58 -26.88
C CYS A 235 1.78 5.36 -25.60
N VAL A 236 2.79 5.81 -24.87
CA VAL A 236 2.58 6.62 -23.66
C VAL A 236 1.95 7.98 -24.01
N ALA A 237 2.35 8.58 -25.13
CA ALA A 237 1.74 9.82 -25.64
C ALA A 237 0.26 9.66 -26.04
N ASN A 238 -0.14 8.44 -26.42
CA ASN A 238 -1.53 8.07 -26.72
C ASN A 238 -2.24 7.38 -25.54
N GLY A 239 -1.64 7.36 -24.34
CA GLY A 239 -2.23 6.71 -23.16
C GLY A 239 -2.29 5.17 -23.21
N GLN A 240 -1.34 4.52 -23.88
CA GLN A 240 -1.20 3.07 -24.09
C GLN A 240 -0.01 2.50 -23.30
N PHE A 241 -0.09 1.22 -22.93
CA PHE A 241 0.97 0.45 -22.29
C PHE A 241 1.92 -0.18 -23.32
N MET A 242 3.20 -0.28 -23.00
CA MET A 242 4.22 -0.87 -23.87
C MET A 242 4.73 -2.18 -23.29
N CYS A 243 4.57 -3.27 -24.03
CA CYS A 243 5.08 -4.59 -23.69
C CYS A 243 6.61 -4.58 -23.57
N VAL A 244 7.11 -5.13 -22.46
CA VAL A 244 8.55 -5.18 -22.15
C VAL A 244 9.31 -6.07 -23.13
N GLU A 245 8.66 -7.09 -23.67
CA GLU A 245 9.28 -8.13 -24.47
C GLU A 245 9.66 -7.66 -25.88
N ASN A 246 8.82 -6.83 -26.51
CA ASN A 246 8.98 -6.45 -27.92
C ASN A 246 8.64 -4.98 -28.22
N GLY A 247 8.28 -4.18 -27.22
CA GLY A 247 7.88 -2.78 -27.40
C GLY A 247 6.54 -2.58 -28.10
N GLN A 248 5.72 -3.63 -28.23
CA GLN A 248 4.35 -3.51 -28.77
C GLN A 248 3.48 -2.71 -27.82
N CYS A 249 2.51 -1.98 -28.39
CA CYS A 249 1.64 -1.12 -27.61
C CYS A 249 0.22 -1.65 -27.58
N ILE A 250 -0.31 -1.72 -26.36
CA ILE A 250 -1.65 -2.18 -26.05
C ILE A 250 -2.38 -1.07 -25.27
N GLY A 251 -3.70 -1.04 -25.33
CA GLY A 251 -4.46 -0.07 -24.55
C GLY A 251 -4.30 -0.32 -23.04
N LYS A 252 -4.47 0.72 -22.21
CA LYS A 252 -4.40 0.59 -20.75
C LYS A 252 -5.49 -0.34 -20.19
N GLU A 253 -6.60 -0.46 -20.90
CA GLU A 253 -7.70 -1.39 -20.59
C GLU A 253 -7.32 -2.86 -20.68
N LYS A 254 -6.18 -3.16 -21.32
CA LYS A 254 -5.60 -4.49 -21.51
C LYS A 254 -4.47 -4.80 -20.51
N VAL A 255 -4.25 -3.92 -19.54
CA VAL A 255 -3.25 -4.11 -18.49
C VAL A 255 -3.96 -4.59 -17.23
N CYS A 256 -3.48 -5.70 -16.69
CA CYS A 256 -4.09 -6.40 -15.57
C CYS A 256 -5.52 -6.87 -15.86
N ASP A 257 -5.85 -7.23 -17.11
CA ASP A 257 -7.19 -7.68 -17.51
C ASP A 257 -7.36 -9.21 -17.43
N PHE A 258 -6.39 -9.89 -16.79
CA PHE A 258 -6.27 -11.33 -16.66
C PHE A 258 -6.00 -12.07 -17.98
N LYS A 259 -5.68 -11.36 -19.06
CA LYS A 259 -5.31 -11.94 -20.36
C LYS A 259 -3.93 -11.47 -20.75
N ILE A 260 -3.10 -12.43 -21.15
CA ILE A 260 -1.80 -12.12 -21.75
C ILE A 260 -2.04 -11.54 -23.15
N ASP A 261 -1.97 -10.23 -23.26
CA ASP A 261 -2.01 -9.47 -24.51
C ASP A 261 -0.61 -9.14 -25.03
N CYS A 262 0.42 -9.18 -24.18
CA CYS A 262 1.82 -9.04 -24.60
C CYS A 262 2.38 -10.34 -25.24
N PRO A 263 3.15 -10.26 -26.35
CA PRO A 263 3.52 -11.46 -27.12
C PRO A 263 4.50 -12.40 -26.43
N THR A 264 4.37 -13.71 -26.70
CA THR A 264 5.16 -14.76 -26.04
C THR A 264 6.62 -14.89 -26.51
N PRO A 265 7.57 -15.27 -25.63
CA PRO A 265 7.40 -15.59 -24.20
C PRO A 265 7.22 -14.29 -23.41
N GLY A 266 6.02 -14.03 -22.93
CA GLY A 266 5.58 -12.70 -22.55
C GLY A 266 4.22 -12.72 -21.86
N GLY A 267 3.96 -11.59 -21.21
CA GLY A 267 2.91 -11.37 -20.23
C GLY A 267 3.25 -10.20 -19.30
N SER A 268 4.07 -9.26 -19.75
CA SER A 268 4.48 -8.09 -18.97
C SER A 268 3.33 -7.18 -18.55
N ASP A 269 2.22 -7.23 -19.28
CA ASP A 269 0.94 -6.62 -18.98
C ASP A 269 0.23 -7.23 -17.76
N GLU A 270 0.52 -8.50 -17.45
CA GLU A 270 -0.06 -9.25 -16.32
C GLU A 270 0.95 -9.54 -15.19
N ALA A 271 2.22 -9.17 -15.38
CA ALA A 271 3.32 -9.55 -14.47
C ALA A 271 3.36 -8.77 -13.14
N GLN A 272 2.71 -7.61 -13.06
CA GLN A 272 2.66 -6.74 -11.87
C GLN A 272 1.21 -6.37 -11.52
N CYS A 273 0.35 -7.39 -11.47
CA CYS A 273 -1.09 -7.25 -11.29
C CYS A 273 -1.60 -7.89 -9.99
N GLY A 274 -0.72 -8.04 -9.00
CA GLY A 274 -1.07 -8.46 -7.64
C GLY A 274 -0.96 -9.96 -7.34
N SER A 275 -0.89 -10.87 -8.34
CA SER A 275 -0.51 -12.26 -8.03
C SER A 275 0.95 -12.29 -7.56
N CYS A 276 1.19 -12.82 -6.35
CA CYS A 276 2.47 -12.71 -5.67
C CYS A 276 2.78 -13.87 -4.74
N THR A 277 3.86 -14.59 -5.01
CA THR A 277 4.51 -15.51 -4.06
C THR A 277 5.60 -14.82 -3.23
N PHE A 278 5.83 -13.51 -3.45
CA PHE A 278 6.90 -12.68 -2.89
C PHE A 278 8.36 -13.13 -3.16
N ASP A 279 8.57 -14.34 -3.68
CA ASP A 279 9.88 -14.97 -3.92
C ASP A 279 10.53 -14.63 -5.26
N ASN A 280 9.73 -14.42 -6.30
CA ASN A 280 10.20 -14.50 -7.69
C ASN A 280 11.15 -13.36 -8.11
N ASN A 281 11.29 -12.28 -7.32
CA ASN A 281 12.10 -11.11 -7.66
C ASN A 281 12.89 -10.54 -6.47
N ASN A 282 13.41 -11.39 -5.57
CA ASN A 282 14.20 -10.95 -4.40
C ASN A 282 13.36 -10.08 -3.42
N GLY A 283 12.08 -10.44 -3.20
CA GLY A 283 11.25 -9.81 -2.18
C GLY A 283 10.40 -8.60 -2.62
N THR A 284 10.03 -8.47 -3.89
CA THR A 284 9.15 -7.37 -4.32
C THR A 284 7.70 -7.63 -3.93
N LEU A 285 6.93 -6.57 -3.70
CA LEU A 285 5.50 -6.62 -3.41
C LEU A 285 4.60 -6.88 -4.66
N CYS A 286 5.14 -7.32 -5.81
CA CYS A 286 4.37 -7.62 -7.04
C CYS A 286 3.35 -6.55 -7.47
N GLY A 287 3.71 -5.28 -7.28
CA GLY A 287 2.85 -4.13 -7.57
C GLY A 287 1.94 -3.69 -6.41
N TRP A 288 1.81 -4.50 -5.35
CA TRP A 288 1.16 -4.07 -4.12
C TRP A 288 1.92 -2.91 -3.48
N LYS A 289 1.17 -1.99 -2.87
CA LYS A 289 1.68 -0.77 -2.23
C LYS A 289 1.06 -0.63 -0.85
N ASP A 290 1.85 -0.21 0.12
CA ASP A 290 1.37 0.05 1.47
C ASP A 290 0.59 1.38 1.52
N PHE A 291 -0.57 1.38 2.18
CA PHE A 291 -1.45 2.52 2.38
C PHE A 291 -1.72 2.83 3.85
N SER A 292 -1.02 2.18 4.78
CA SER A 292 -1.16 2.33 6.23
C SER A 292 -1.03 3.80 6.66
N PHE A 293 -1.86 4.19 7.63
CA PHE A 293 -1.93 5.56 8.18
C PHE A 293 -1.12 5.72 9.48
N SER A 294 -0.32 4.73 9.87
CA SER A 294 0.45 4.72 11.12
C SER A 294 1.79 4.03 10.94
N ASP A 295 2.63 4.04 11.97
CA ASP A 295 3.92 3.31 12.05
C ASP A 295 3.80 1.78 11.82
N LEU A 296 2.59 1.25 11.74
CA LEU A 296 2.28 -0.16 11.47
C LEU A 296 2.06 -0.36 9.98
N GLU A 297 2.98 -1.08 9.33
CA GLU A 297 3.01 -1.34 7.88
C GLU A 297 3.10 -2.84 7.58
N TRP A 298 2.71 -3.24 6.36
CA TRP A 298 2.95 -4.58 5.84
C TRP A 298 4.41 -4.69 5.41
N VAL A 299 5.21 -5.43 6.18
CA VAL A 299 6.63 -5.60 5.90
C VAL A 299 6.90 -6.95 5.27
N LEU A 300 7.84 -6.97 4.33
CA LEU A 300 8.36 -8.21 3.80
C LEU A 300 9.25 -8.91 4.85
N ALA A 301 9.00 -10.18 5.11
CA ALA A 301 9.71 -10.97 6.10
C ALA A 301 10.14 -12.33 5.56
N THR A 302 11.15 -12.92 6.22
CA THR A 302 11.62 -14.29 6.00
C THR A 302 11.48 -15.08 7.30
N GLY A 303 11.22 -16.38 7.22
CA GLY A 303 10.97 -17.26 8.37
C GLY A 303 12.05 -17.20 9.46
N ASN A 304 11.81 -16.41 10.51
CA ASN A 304 12.57 -16.41 11.78
C ASN A 304 11.92 -15.53 12.87
N THR A 305 10.59 -15.36 12.83
CA THR A 305 9.88 -14.46 13.75
C THR A 305 9.34 -15.24 14.95
N ASN A 306 9.53 -14.73 16.17
CA ASN A 306 9.07 -15.41 17.40
C ASN A 306 7.54 -15.37 17.57
N MET A 307 6.85 -14.49 16.85
CA MET A 307 5.42 -14.18 17.00
C MET A 307 4.65 -14.22 15.66
N GLY A 308 5.31 -14.56 14.56
CA GLY A 308 4.72 -14.64 13.23
C GLY A 308 5.04 -15.98 12.57
N PRO A 309 4.85 -16.08 11.24
CA PRO A 309 5.10 -17.32 10.52
C PRO A 309 6.53 -17.82 10.71
N PRO A 310 6.73 -19.13 10.95
CA PRO A 310 8.07 -19.70 11.14
C PRO A 310 8.83 -19.84 9.82
N SER A 311 8.13 -19.91 8.69
CA SER A 311 8.65 -19.98 7.32
C SER A 311 7.62 -19.37 6.37
N ASP A 312 8.04 -18.98 5.17
CA ASP A 312 7.11 -18.75 4.05
C ASP A 312 6.36 -20.04 3.71
N HIS A 313 5.27 -19.87 2.97
CA HIS A 313 4.42 -20.97 2.55
C HIS A 313 4.94 -21.64 1.26
N THR A 314 5.46 -20.86 0.30
CA THR A 314 5.81 -21.35 -1.05
C THR A 314 6.99 -22.33 -1.07
N THR A 315 8.11 -21.96 -0.44
CA THR A 315 9.41 -22.66 -0.52
C THR A 315 9.99 -23.06 0.85
N GLY A 316 9.49 -22.48 1.94
CA GLY A 316 9.94 -22.70 3.31
C GLY A 316 11.24 -21.96 3.71
N ASN A 317 11.91 -21.27 2.77
CA ASN A 317 12.97 -20.29 3.08
C ASN A 317 12.89 -18.99 2.24
N GLY A 318 11.72 -18.70 1.69
CA GLY A 318 11.35 -17.55 0.90
C GLY A 318 10.83 -16.36 1.71
N PHE A 319 10.10 -15.47 1.02
CA PHE A 319 9.52 -14.25 1.56
C PHE A 319 8.00 -14.35 1.67
N TYR A 320 7.44 -13.65 2.64
CA TYR A 320 6.01 -13.39 2.80
C TYR A 320 5.82 -11.97 3.33
N ILE A 321 4.60 -11.45 3.36
CA ILE A 321 4.30 -10.16 4.01
C ILE A 321 3.70 -10.37 5.39
N THR A 322 4.04 -9.50 6.34
CA THR A 322 3.57 -9.61 7.70
C THR A 322 3.32 -8.26 8.33
N VAL A 323 2.33 -8.21 9.21
CA VAL A 323 2.09 -7.09 10.11
C VAL A 323 2.52 -7.53 11.52
N PRO A 324 3.50 -6.85 12.15
CA PRO A 324 3.96 -7.23 13.48
C PRO A 324 2.87 -6.98 14.55
N PRO A 325 2.97 -7.63 15.73
CA PRO A 325 2.02 -7.40 16.82
C PRO A 325 2.00 -5.93 17.26
N THR A 326 0.83 -5.44 17.65
CA THR A 326 0.64 -4.05 18.09
C THR A 326 -0.30 -3.94 19.28
N ASP A 327 -0.06 -2.95 20.14
CA ASP A 327 -1.01 -2.54 21.16
C ASP A 327 -2.18 -1.75 20.53
N PHE A 328 -3.42 -2.09 20.94
CA PHE A 328 -4.69 -1.45 20.55
C PHE A 328 -5.06 -1.51 19.05
N PHE A 329 -6.37 -1.36 18.73
CA PHE A 329 -7.04 -1.37 17.42
C PHE A 329 -6.35 -0.57 16.28
N ARG A 330 -5.19 -1.01 15.84
CA ARG A 330 -4.44 -0.50 14.70
C ARG A 330 -4.41 -1.56 13.61
N PHE A 331 -4.31 -1.10 12.38
CA PHE A 331 -4.22 -1.96 11.23
C PHE A 331 -3.20 -1.39 10.26
N ALA A 332 -2.51 -2.29 9.56
CA ALA A 332 -1.75 -1.94 8.37
C ALA A 332 -2.59 -2.25 7.14
N SER A 333 -2.47 -1.44 6.10
CA SER A 333 -3.23 -1.57 4.86
C SER A 333 -2.29 -1.72 3.67
N ILE A 334 -2.55 -2.69 2.80
CA ILE A 334 -1.83 -2.85 1.54
C ILE A 334 -2.83 -2.94 0.40
N ARG A 335 -2.54 -2.30 -0.72
CA ARG A 335 -3.44 -2.25 -1.88
C ARG A 335 -2.76 -2.79 -3.13
N SER A 336 -3.52 -3.53 -3.93
CA SER A 336 -3.07 -4.05 -5.21
C SER A 336 -2.89 -2.92 -6.24
N PRO A 337 -2.20 -3.21 -7.36
CA PRO A 337 -2.36 -2.45 -8.60
C PRO A 337 -3.84 -2.34 -9.01
N ILE A 338 -4.12 -1.45 -9.97
CA ILE A 338 -5.44 -1.39 -10.60
C ILE A 338 -5.59 -2.59 -11.53
N ILE A 339 -6.61 -3.38 -11.28
CA ILE A 339 -6.94 -4.61 -11.97
C ILE A 339 -8.14 -4.36 -12.89
N GLY A 340 -8.15 -5.06 -14.03
CA GLY A 340 -9.20 -5.01 -15.02
C GLY A 340 -10.52 -5.62 -14.53
N PRO A 341 -11.60 -5.49 -15.33
CA PRO A 341 -12.90 -6.05 -15.00
C PRO A 341 -12.83 -7.57 -14.72
N ALA A 342 -13.52 -8.01 -13.67
CA ALA A 342 -13.52 -9.39 -13.21
C ALA A 342 -14.77 -10.18 -13.63
N GLY A 343 -14.58 -11.47 -13.90
CA GLY A 343 -15.65 -12.44 -14.18
C GLY A 343 -16.47 -12.83 -12.94
N ILE A 344 -17.62 -13.46 -13.17
CA ILE A 344 -18.55 -13.88 -12.09
C ILE A 344 -17.95 -14.88 -11.10
N GLU A 345 -16.94 -15.64 -11.49
CA GLU A 345 -16.26 -16.65 -10.66
C GLU A 345 -14.92 -16.13 -10.10
N CYS A 346 -14.68 -14.82 -10.14
CA CYS A 346 -13.41 -14.26 -9.68
C CYS A 346 -13.24 -14.46 -8.17
N GLN A 347 -12.10 -15.06 -7.80
CA GLN A 347 -11.72 -15.31 -6.42
C GLN A 347 -10.33 -14.76 -6.16
N LEU A 348 -10.18 -14.05 -5.05
CA LEU A 348 -8.88 -13.78 -4.44
C LEU A 348 -8.54 -14.95 -3.52
N ARG A 349 -7.39 -15.57 -3.75
CA ARG A 349 -6.88 -16.68 -2.93
C ARG A 349 -5.55 -16.27 -2.34
N PHE A 350 -5.33 -16.62 -1.08
CA PHE A 350 -4.04 -16.42 -0.42
C PHE A 350 -3.91 -17.36 0.76
N TRP A 351 -2.69 -17.51 1.26
CA TRP A 351 -2.42 -18.21 2.50
C TRP A 351 -2.21 -17.20 3.61
N TYR A 352 -2.80 -17.47 4.78
CA TYR A 352 -2.65 -16.61 5.94
C TYR A 352 -2.14 -17.37 7.17
N TYR A 353 -1.50 -16.62 8.05
CA TYR A 353 -1.06 -17.07 9.36
C TYR A 353 -1.55 -16.10 10.40
N MET A 354 -2.35 -16.59 11.35
CA MET A 354 -2.85 -15.87 12.51
C MET A 354 -2.94 -16.85 13.68
N ASN A 355 -1.88 -16.92 14.49
CA ASN A 355 -1.77 -17.91 15.56
C ASN A 355 -2.12 -17.30 16.92
N TYR A 356 -3.40 -17.08 17.20
CA TYR A 356 -3.86 -16.48 18.46
C TYR A 356 -4.88 -17.36 19.18
N ASP A 357 -5.06 -17.09 20.49
CA ASP A 357 -6.13 -17.69 21.28
C ASP A 357 -7.41 -16.90 21.07
N ALA A 358 -8.30 -17.43 20.22
CA ALA A 358 -9.57 -16.79 19.88
C ALA A 358 -10.53 -16.61 21.08
N SER A 359 -10.22 -17.16 22.26
CA SER A 359 -10.99 -16.91 23.48
C SER A 359 -10.58 -15.64 24.23
N VAL A 360 -9.43 -15.04 23.89
CA VAL A 360 -8.84 -13.90 24.60
C VAL A 360 -8.45 -12.77 23.65
N ASP A 361 -7.94 -13.11 22.47
CA ASP A 361 -7.39 -12.19 21.48
C ASP A 361 -8.26 -12.14 20.21
N SER A 362 -8.09 -11.07 19.43
CA SER A 362 -8.79 -10.89 18.14
C SER A 362 -7.85 -10.27 17.11
N SER A 363 -7.22 -11.13 16.31
CA SER A 363 -6.56 -10.72 15.07
C SER A 363 -7.55 -10.83 13.91
N ARG A 364 -7.47 -9.92 12.93
CA ARG A 364 -8.37 -9.90 11.76
C ARG A 364 -7.63 -9.52 10.49
N ILE A 365 -7.98 -10.18 9.38
CA ILE A 365 -7.71 -9.70 8.02
C ILE A 365 -9.02 -9.23 7.40
N SER A 366 -9.10 -7.99 6.95
CA SER A 366 -10.26 -7.45 6.23
C SER A 366 -9.91 -7.18 4.77
N VAL A 367 -10.79 -7.55 3.84
CA VAL A 367 -10.58 -7.35 2.40
C VAL A 367 -11.65 -6.42 1.83
N TYR A 368 -11.19 -5.44 1.05
CA TYR A 368 -12.01 -4.41 0.44
C TYR A 368 -11.76 -4.31 -1.06
N ILE A 369 -12.78 -3.89 -1.81
CA ILE A 369 -12.67 -3.42 -3.19
C ILE A 369 -12.72 -1.89 -3.20
N ARG A 370 -11.84 -1.26 -4.00
CA ARG A 370 -11.90 0.16 -4.35
C ARG A 370 -12.01 0.35 -5.86
N ASN A 371 -13.00 1.12 -6.30
CA ASN A 371 -13.20 1.40 -7.72
C ASN A 371 -12.26 2.50 -8.23
N GLU A 372 -11.78 2.37 -9.46
CA GLU A 372 -10.98 3.42 -10.13
C GLU A 372 -11.81 4.70 -10.38
N ASP A 373 -13.11 4.57 -10.68
CA ASP A 373 -13.98 5.70 -11.05
C ASP A 373 -14.46 6.57 -9.86
N ASP A 374 -14.29 6.10 -8.61
CA ASP A 374 -14.76 6.79 -7.39
C ASP A 374 -13.63 7.57 -6.67
N ASP A 375 -12.54 7.89 -7.40
CA ASP A 375 -11.30 8.48 -6.86
C ASP A 375 -10.77 7.75 -5.62
N PHE A 376 -11.00 6.43 -5.54
CA PHE A 376 -10.64 5.54 -4.42
C PHE A 376 -11.21 5.94 -3.05
N ASN A 377 -12.16 6.89 -2.98
CA ASN A 377 -12.77 7.34 -1.72
C ASN A 377 -13.85 6.37 -1.21
N SER A 378 -14.44 5.57 -2.09
CA SER A 378 -15.37 4.49 -1.74
C SER A 378 -14.61 3.17 -1.56
N PHE A 379 -14.96 2.42 -0.52
CA PHE A 379 -14.51 1.04 -0.33
C PHE A 379 -15.72 0.14 -0.07
N LEU A 380 -15.76 -0.99 -0.75
CA LEU A 380 -16.72 -2.05 -0.51
C LEU A 380 -16.05 -3.13 0.35
N PHE A 381 -16.53 -3.31 1.58
CA PHE A 381 -16.14 -4.44 2.40
C PHE A 381 -16.68 -5.74 1.79
N ILE A 382 -15.80 -6.72 1.59
CA ILE A 382 -16.17 -8.03 1.04
C ILE A 382 -16.22 -9.06 2.15
N GLU A 383 -15.10 -9.23 2.86
CA GLU A 383 -14.88 -10.37 3.74
C GLU A 383 -13.96 -9.99 4.91
N SER A 384 -14.17 -10.64 6.05
CA SER A 384 -13.25 -10.61 7.18
C SER A 384 -12.87 -12.02 7.61
N ILE A 385 -11.59 -12.27 7.72
CA ILE A 385 -11.04 -13.52 8.23
C ILE A 385 -10.68 -13.28 9.69
N ASP A 386 -11.46 -13.89 10.57
CA ASP A 386 -11.38 -13.80 12.04
C ASP A 386 -11.13 -15.17 12.69
N ASP A 387 -10.68 -16.14 11.89
CA ASP A 387 -10.35 -17.49 12.35
C ASP A 387 -8.85 -17.59 12.62
N SER A 388 -8.49 -18.12 13.80
CA SER A 388 -7.11 -18.51 14.08
C SER A 388 -6.67 -19.63 13.11
N SER A 389 -5.52 -19.46 12.47
CA SER A 389 -4.88 -20.51 11.68
C SER A 389 -4.12 -21.51 12.56
N GLY A 390 -3.98 -21.23 13.86
CA GLY A 390 -3.06 -21.93 14.74
C GLY A 390 -1.60 -21.77 14.26
N PRO A 391 -0.69 -22.68 14.63
CA PRO A 391 0.73 -22.53 14.32
C PRO A 391 1.09 -22.93 12.87
N GLN A 392 0.15 -22.79 11.93
CA GLN A 392 0.29 -23.24 10.54
C GLN A 392 -0.33 -22.22 9.57
N TRP A 393 0.12 -22.26 8.32
CA TRP A 393 -0.51 -21.54 7.22
C TRP A 393 -1.88 -22.18 6.90
N LYS A 394 -2.91 -21.35 6.72
CA LYS A 394 -4.26 -21.76 6.33
C LYS A 394 -4.67 -21.03 5.05
N PRO A 395 -5.32 -21.69 4.08
CA PRO A 395 -5.77 -21.01 2.87
C PRO A 395 -7.01 -20.17 3.17
N ALA A 396 -7.09 -19.01 2.51
CA ALA A 396 -8.26 -18.15 2.46
C ALA A 396 -8.72 -17.99 1.01
N ILE A 397 -10.04 -17.92 0.84
CA ILE A 397 -10.71 -17.66 -0.43
C ILE A 397 -11.70 -16.53 -0.18
N VAL A 398 -11.55 -15.44 -0.93
CA VAL A 398 -12.45 -14.28 -0.92
C VAL A 398 -13.10 -14.18 -2.29
N ASN A 399 -14.43 -14.31 -2.35
CA ASN A 399 -15.18 -14.22 -3.59
C ASN A 399 -15.32 -12.75 -4.01
N ILE A 400 -14.62 -12.34 -5.06
CA ILE A 400 -14.74 -10.99 -5.65
C ILE A 400 -16.00 -10.91 -6.51
N GLY A 401 -16.26 -11.96 -7.29
CA GLY A 401 -17.38 -12.00 -8.22
C GLY A 401 -17.22 -11.01 -9.39
N ARG A 402 -18.33 -10.76 -10.10
CA ARG A 402 -18.29 -9.94 -11.31
C ARG A 402 -18.11 -8.48 -10.98
N HIS A 403 -17.06 -7.90 -11.54
CA HIS A 403 -16.81 -6.46 -11.49
C HIS A 403 -16.67 -5.89 -12.90
N THR A 404 -17.52 -4.93 -13.26
CA THR A 404 -17.54 -4.37 -14.63
C THR A 404 -16.59 -3.21 -14.86
N GLN A 405 -16.11 -2.59 -13.79
CA GLN A 405 -15.15 -1.50 -13.80
C GLN A 405 -13.79 -2.03 -13.35
N ARG A 406 -12.75 -1.22 -13.54
CA ARG A 406 -11.43 -1.50 -12.99
C ARG A 406 -11.41 -1.15 -11.51
N PHE A 407 -10.65 -1.91 -10.74
CA PHE A 407 -10.68 -1.84 -9.28
C PHE A 407 -9.35 -2.25 -8.68
N ALA A 408 -9.15 -1.94 -7.40
CA ALA A 408 -8.04 -2.44 -6.61
C ALA A 408 -8.58 -3.20 -5.40
N ILE A 409 -7.83 -4.21 -4.96
CA ILE A 409 -8.06 -4.90 -3.69
C ILE A 409 -7.24 -4.20 -2.63
N GLU A 410 -7.83 -3.95 -1.47
CA GLU A 410 -7.15 -3.48 -0.27
C GLU A 410 -7.30 -4.53 0.84
N ILE A 411 -6.19 -4.84 1.50
CA ILE A 411 -6.12 -5.83 2.58
C ILE A 411 -5.62 -5.13 3.83
N ASP A 412 -6.46 -5.11 4.85
CA ASP A 412 -6.12 -4.61 6.17
C ASP A 412 -5.77 -5.76 7.10
N GLY A 413 -4.60 -5.68 7.73
CA GLY A 413 -4.17 -6.60 8.80
C GLY A 413 -4.27 -5.90 10.15
N THR A 414 -5.15 -6.40 11.03
CA THR A 414 -5.32 -5.92 12.41
C THR A 414 -4.75 -6.96 13.38
N PRO A 415 -3.45 -6.91 13.71
CA PRO A 415 -2.84 -7.87 14.61
C PRO A 415 -3.19 -7.58 16.08
N ASP A 416 -3.10 -8.59 16.93
CA ASP A 416 -3.18 -8.44 18.37
C ASP A 416 -1.79 -8.11 19.00
N GLU A 417 -1.73 -8.00 20.32
CA GLU A 417 -0.51 -7.60 21.05
C GLU A 417 0.59 -8.67 21.04
N ASN A 418 0.25 -9.92 20.74
CA ASN A 418 1.14 -11.08 20.90
C ASN A 418 1.41 -11.84 19.60
N ASN A 419 0.59 -11.66 18.56
CA ASN A 419 0.62 -12.46 17.35
C ASN A 419 0.65 -11.57 16.10
N ALA A 420 1.62 -11.83 15.24
CA ALA A 420 1.73 -11.19 13.95
C ALA A 420 0.76 -11.84 12.96
N ILE A 421 0.30 -11.06 12.00
CA ILE A 421 -0.44 -11.57 10.85
C ILE A 421 0.53 -11.78 9.70
N GLY A 422 0.47 -12.93 9.04
CA GLY A 422 1.21 -13.21 7.80
C GLY A 422 0.27 -13.49 6.64
N ILE A 423 0.63 -13.01 5.44
CA ILE A 423 -0.03 -13.36 4.17
C ILE A 423 1.04 -13.78 3.16
N ASP A 424 0.74 -14.81 2.38
CA ASP A 424 1.59 -15.34 1.34
C ASP A 424 0.78 -15.89 0.16
N ASP A 425 1.43 -16.14 -0.98
CA ASP A 425 0.85 -16.81 -2.16
C ASP A 425 -0.49 -16.21 -2.62
N ILE A 426 -0.51 -14.90 -2.84
CA ILE A 426 -1.69 -14.18 -3.34
C ILE A 426 -1.90 -14.53 -4.82
N ASP A 427 -3.13 -14.92 -5.18
CA ASP A 427 -3.50 -15.26 -6.55
C ASP A 427 -4.95 -14.86 -6.88
N PHE A 428 -5.17 -14.46 -8.13
CA PHE A 428 -6.49 -14.16 -8.69
C PHE A 428 -6.95 -15.32 -9.55
N TYR A 429 -7.87 -16.12 -9.02
CA TYR A 429 -8.35 -17.34 -9.65
C TYR A 429 -9.68 -17.12 -10.38
N ASN A 430 -9.80 -17.65 -11.60
CA ASN A 430 -11.00 -17.55 -12.46
C ASN A 430 -11.52 -16.11 -12.69
N CYS A 431 -10.65 -15.11 -12.62
CA CYS A 431 -11.05 -13.71 -12.73
C CYS A 431 -11.20 -13.18 -14.17
N GLN A 432 -10.77 -13.94 -15.18
CA GLN A 432 -10.96 -13.59 -16.58
C GLN A 432 -12.45 -13.31 -16.87
N ALA A 433 -12.73 -12.17 -17.51
CA ALA A 433 -14.07 -11.81 -17.93
C ALA A 433 -14.58 -12.76 -19.03
N VAL A 434 -15.15 -13.89 -18.63
CA VAL A 434 -15.89 -14.79 -19.53
C VAL A 434 -17.29 -14.21 -19.68
N SER A 435 -17.75 -14.05 -20.92
CA SER A 435 -19.17 -13.78 -21.18
C SER A 435 -20.00 -14.88 -20.51
N PRO A 436 -21.02 -14.55 -19.69
CA PRO A 436 -21.90 -15.58 -19.15
C PRO A 436 -22.42 -16.44 -20.31
N PRO A 437 -22.58 -17.77 -20.15
CA PRO A 437 -23.37 -18.54 -21.10
C PRO A 437 -24.71 -17.82 -21.28
N GLU A 438 -25.13 -17.58 -22.54
CA GLU A 438 -26.22 -16.68 -22.92
C GLU A 438 -27.34 -16.62 -21.86
N LEU A 439 -27.36 -15.53 -21.09
CA LEU A 439 -28.38 -15.27 -20.08
C LEU A 439 -29.74 -15.24 -20.78
N GLY A 440 -30.59 -16.23 -20.47
CA GLY A 440 -32.00 -16.18 -20.84
C GLY A 440 -32.61 -14.89 -20.32
N SER A 441 -33.40 -14.24 -21.17
CA SER A 441 -33.84 -12.83 -21.08
C SER A 441 -34.81 -12.48 -19.93
N SER A 442 -34.83 -13.22 -18.82
CA SER A 442 -35.65 -12.87 -17.66
C SER A 442 -34.99 -13.21 -16.32
N ILE A 443 -35.13 -12.30 -15.35
CA ILE A 443 -34.83 -12.48 -13.92
C ILE A 443 -35.97 -13.22 -13.21
N ASP A 444 -37.13 -13.39 -13.87
CA ASP A 444 -38.25 -14.14 -13.32
C ASP A 444 -37.87 -15.61 -13.13
N CYS A 445 -37.82 -16.04 -11.87
CA CYS A 445 -37.54 -17.44 -11.53
C CYS A 445 -38.66 -18.00 -10.65
N THR A 446 -39.38 -18.97 -11.20
CA THR A 446 -40.36 -19.77 -10.46
C THR A 446 -39.75 -21.07 -9.93
N PHE A 447 -38.43 -21.26 -10.09
CA PHE A 447 -37.67 -22.45 -9.67
C PHE A 447 -38.12 -23.80 -10.28
N GLU A 448 -39.08 -23.79 -11.20
CA GLU A 448 -39.52 -24.99 -11.93
C GLU A 448 -38.41 -25.61 -12.80
N GLN A 449 -37.48 -24.78 -13.26
CA GLN A 449 -36.34 -25.18 -14.10
C GLN A 449 -35.01 -24.83 -13.42
N GLY A 450 -34.76 -25.44 -12.25
CA GLY A 450 -33.52 -25.20 -11.51
C GLY A 450 -33.53 -23.88 -10.77
N PHE A 451 -32.34 -23.32 -10.53
CA PHE A 451 -32.19 -21.96 -9.97
C PHE A 451 -32.27 -20.86 -11.03
N CYS A 452 -32.73 -21.18 -12.24
CA CYS A 452 -32.79 -20.24 -13.36
C CYS A 452 -31.41 -19.59 -13.60
N ASN A 453 -31.33 -18.25 -13.48
CA ASN A 453 -30.10 -17.47 -13.60
C ASN A 453 -29.47 -17.12 -12.23
N PHE A 454 -29.96 -17.70 -11.13
CA PHE A 454 -29.36 -17.57 -9.81
C PHE A 454 -28.32 -18.68 -9.60
N PHE A 455 -27.20 -18.31 -9.01
CA PHE A 455 -26.08 -19.21 -8.71
C PHE A 455 -25.89 -19.27 -7.20
N GLN A 456 -25.40 -20.41 -6.70
CA GLN A 456 -25.02 -20.51 -5.29
C GLN A 456 -23.79 -19.65 -5.04
N ASP A 457 -23.77 -19.00 -3.89
CA ASP A 457 -22.56 -18.40 -3.37
C ASP A 457 -21.85 -19.46 -2.51
N ASP A 458 -20.76 -20.01 -3.02
CA ASP A 458 -19.99 -21.06 -2.34
C ASP A 458 -19.28 -20.56 -1.07
N SER A 459 -19.31 -19.25 -0.77
CA SER A 459 -18.86 -18.69 0.52
C SER A 459 -19.95 -18.59 1.58
N ALA A 460 -21.22 -18.87 1.25
CA ALA A 460 -22.29 -18.83 2.24
C ALA A 460 -22.26 -20.04 3.17
N ASP A 461 -22.53 -19.83 4.47
CA ASP A 461 -22.62 -20.89 5.49
C ASP A 461 -23.69 -21.95 5.17
N PHE A 462 -24.66 -21.62 4.31
CA PHE A 462 -25.78 -22.48 3.93
C PHE A 462 -26.02 -22.42 2.42
N GLU A 463 -26.18 -23.58 1.80
CA GLU A 463 -26.57 -23.68 0.39
C GLU A 463 -28.09 -23.56 0.24
N TRP A 464 -28.54 -22.89 -0.84
CA TRP A 464 -29.95 -22.91 -1.20
C TRP A 464 -30.33 -24.28 -1.77
N GLU A 465 -31.36 -24.89 -1.22
CA GLU A 465 -31.94 -26.13 -1.70
C GLU A 465 -33.23 -25.87 -2.47
N ARG A 466 -33.58 -26.81 -3.37
CA ARG A 466 -34.82 -26.75 -4.13
C ARG A 466 -35.75 -27.89 -3.71
N ALA A 467 -36.94 -27.55 -3.24
CA ALA A 467 -37.93 -28.51 -2.78
C ALA A 467 -39.27 -28.32 -3.49
N SER A 468 -39.99 -29.42 -3.72
CA SER A 468 -41.37 -29.41 -4.25
C SER A 468 -42.40 -29.90 -3.23
N THR A 469 -41.96 -30.20 -2.02
CA THR A 469 -42.76 -30.71 -0.90
C THR A 469 -42.34 -29.99 0.38
N ALA A 470 -42.90 -30.36 1.54
CA ALA A 470 -42.45 -29.85 2.83
C ALA A 470 -40.94 -30.05 3.02
N THR A 471 -40.30 -29.08 3.70
CA THR A 471 -38.88 -29.13 4.03
C THR A 471 -38.54 -30.30 4.96
N SER A 472 -37.26 -30.64 5.04
CA SER A 472 -36.75 -31.78 5.81
C SER A 472 -37.08 -31.65 7.30
N SER A 473 -37.02 -30.42 7.82
CA SER A 473 -37.39 -30.08 9.20
C SER A 473 -38.91 -30.00 9.44
N SER A 474 -39.43 -30.85 10.33
CA SER A 474 -40.85 -30.90 10.65
C SER A 474 -41.37 -29.59 11.27
N GLY A 475 -42.46 -29.04 10.73
CA GLY A 475 -43.11 -27.84 11.25
C GLY A 475 -42.41 -26.53 10.86
N THR A 476 -41.49 -26.59 9.90
CA THR A 476 -40.78 -25.44 9.34
C THR A 476 -40.97 -25.40 7.82
N GLY A 477 -40.56 -24.29 7.19
CA GLY A 477 -40.57 -24.12 5.74
C GLY A 477 -41.98 -24.13 5.10
N PRO A 478 -42.07 -23.89 3.77
CA PRO A 478 -43.31 -24.02 3.05
C PRO A 478 -43.63 -25.50 2.73
N GLY A 479 -44.91 -25.87 2.75
CA GLY A 479 -45.36 -27.22 2.41
C GLY A 479 -45.46 -27.49 0.91
N PHE A 480 -45.51 -26.43 0.09
CA PHE A 480 -45.71 -26.46 -1.36
C PHE A 480 -45.34 -25.11 -1.98
N ASP A 481 -45.04 -25.08 -3.28
CA ASP A 481 -44.83 -23.84 -4.03
C ASP A 481 -46.14 -23.04 -4.17
N HIS A 482 -46.07 -21.74 -3.85
CA HIS A 482 -47.21 -20.82 -3.93
C HIS A 482 -47.64 -20.47 -5.36
N THR A 483 -46.74 -20.59 -6.34
CA THR A 483 -47.00 -20.16 -7.73
C THR A 483 -47.93 -21.13 -8.44
N THR A 484 -47.73 -22.43 -8.22
CA THR A 484 -48.43 -23.50 -8.93
C THR A 484 -49.20 -24.46 -8.00
N GLY A 485 -48.92 -24.44 -6.69
CA GLY A 485 -49.48 -25.37 -5.72
C GLY A 485 -48.87 -26.78 -5.75
N SER A 486 -48.00 -27.07 -6.73
CA SER A 486 -47.34 -28.38 -6.91
C SER A 486 -45.96 -28.27 -7.57
N GLY A 487 -45.33 -27.10 -7.49
CA GLY A 487 -44.08 -26.75 -8.13
C GLY A 487 -42.90 -26.75 -7.17
N TYR A 488 -41.80 -26.14 -7.60
CA TYR A 488 -40.56 -26.04 -6.85
C TYR A 488 -40.41 -24.65 -6.23
N TYR A 489 -39.78 -24.59 -5.06
CA TYR A 489 -39.33 -23.36 -4.42
C TYR A 489 -37.90 -23.54 -3.89
N ALA A 490 -37.22 -22.43 -3.66
CA ALA A 490 -35.89 -22.41 -3.04
C ALA A 490 -36.00 -22.12 -1.53
N TYR A 491 -35.19 -22.80 -0.71
CA TYR A 491 -35.11 -22.57 0.74
C TYR A 491 -33.70 -22.87 1.25
N ILE A 492 -33.38 -22.46 2.48
CA ILE A 492 -32.18 -22.91 3.20
C ILE A 492 -32.60 -23.83 4.35
N GLU A 493 -31.93 -24.96 4.52
CA GLU A 493 -32.15 -25.85 5.66
C GLU A 493 -31.20 -25.46 6.80
N THR A 494 -31.77 -25.19 7.97
CA THR A 494 -31.02 -24.69 9.14
C THR A 494 -30.97 -25.72 10.26
N SER A 495 -31.63 -26.87 10.10
CA SER A 495 -31.44 -28.00 11.01
C SER A 495 -30.09 -28.65 10.83
N TYR A 496 -29.60 -29.22 11.93
CA TYR A 496 -28.38 -30.00 11.96
C TYR A 496 -28.55 -31.26 11.09
N PRO A 497 -27.57 -31.63 10.24
CA PRO A 497 -27.65 -32.81 9.39
C PRO A 497 -27.78 -34.13 10.16
#